data_AF-A0A3G7TN91-F1
#
_entry.id   AF-A0A3G7TN91-F1
#
_cell.length_a   1.000
_cell.length_b   1.000
_cell.length_c   1.000
_cell.angle_alpha   90.00
_cell.angle_beta   90.00
_cell.angle_gamma   90.00
#
_symmetry.space_group_name_H-M   'P 1'
#
loop_
_entity.id
_entity.type
_entity.pdbx_description
1 polymer ?
#
loop_
_entity_poly.entity_id
_entity_poly.type
_entity_poly.pdbx_seq_one_letter_code
_entity_poly.pdbx_strand_id
1 'polypeptide(L)'
;MKFDVEEVLAEMLDAAAHILSSEWPTLQANVKIAFEEERHALEAIAQARLEGEIDDADLRAHLADEKEVLKVTLLVCKVRGKVTAQKAANAAIKVFSKSIHTALIAL
;
A
#
# COMPACT_ATOMS: atom_id res chain seq x y z
N MET A 1 9.58 -10.12 -14.44
CA MET A 1 9.16 -8.71 -14.58
C MET A 1 9.86 -7.95 -13.48
N LYS A 2 10.54 -6.85 -13.81
CA LYS A 2 11.23 -6.05 -12.79
C LYS A 2 10.16 -5.40 -11.89
N PHE A 3 10.31 -5.52 -10.57
CA PHE A 3 9.47 -4.80 -9.63
C PHE A 3 9.74 -3.29 -9.76
N ASP A 4 8.70 -2.50 -10.00
CA ASP A 4 8.75 -1.04 -10.07
C ASP A 4 7.88 -0.46 -8.95
N VAL A 5 8.52 0.13 -7.94
CA VAL A 5 7.81 0.64 -6.76
C VAL A 5 6.90 1.82 -7.11
N GLU A 6 7.27 2.64 -8.09
CA GLU A 6 6.49 3.81 -8.50
C GLU A 6 5.18 3.38 -9.17
N GLU A 7 5.25 2.39 -10.07
CA GLU A 7 4.07 1.79 -10.70
C GLU A 7 3.16 1.14 -9.65
N VAL A 8 3.75 0.36 -8.73
CA VAL A 8 2.98 -0.31 -7.69
C VAL A 8 2.31 0.70 -6.76
N LEU A 9 2.99 1.78 -6.35
CA LEU A 9 2.39 2.82 -5.52
C LEU A 9 1.21 3.52 -6.23
N ALA A 10 1.34 3.79 -7.52
CA ALA A 10 0.24 4.34 -8.31
C ALA A 10 -0.97 3.38 -8.33
N GLU A 11 -0.75 2.09 -8.53
CA GLU A 11 -1.83 1.08 -8.49
C GLU A 11 -2.45 0.96 -7.08
N MET A 12 -1.64 1.03 -6.02
CA MET A 12 -2.15 1.00 -4.65
C MET A 12 -3.01 2.22 -4.36
N LEU A 13 -2.57 3.40 -4.81
CA LEU A 13 -3.32 4.66 -4.69
C LEU A 13 -4.65 4.58 -5.42
N ASP A 14 -4.66 4.05 -6.65
CA ASP A 14 -5.88 3.87 -7.45
C ASP A 14 -6.86 2.89 -6.78
N ALA A 15 -6.34 1.80 -6.19
CA ALA A 15 -7.15 0.85 -5.44
C ALA A 15 -7.80 1.51 -4.20
N ALA A 16 -7.05 2.35 -3.47
CA ALA A 16 -7.59 3.12 -2.36
C ALA A 16 -8.60 4.18 -2.84
N ALA A 17 -8.30 4.90 -3.91
CA ALA A 17 -9.17 5.92 -4.51
C ALA A 17 -10.51 5.34 -4.94
N HIS A 18 -10.54 4.12 -5.46
CA HIS A 18 -11.77 3.43 -5.83
C HIS A 18 -12.70 3.21 -4.62
N ILE A 19 -12.14 2.80 -3.47
CA ILE A 19 -12.89 2.67 -2.21
C ILE A 19 -13.35 4.03 -1.68
N LEU A 20 -12.51 5.05 -1.83
CA LEU A 20 -12.75 6.42 -1.37
C LEU A 20 -13.56 7.27 -2.35
N SER A 21 -14.12 6.68 -3.42
CA SER A 21 -14.67 7.40 -4.58
C SER A 21 -15.58 8.61 -4.24
N SER A 22 -16.43 8.52 -3.22
CA SER A 22 -17.31 9.64 -2.80
C SER A 22 -16.58 10.80 -2.13
N GLU A 23 -15.44 10.54 -1.51
CA GLU A 23 -14.64 11.51 -0.74
C GLU A 23 -13.35 11.92 -1.49
N TRP A 24 -12.96 11.14 -2.51
CA TRP A 24 -11.70 11.26 -3.24
C TRP A 24 -11.38 12.68 -3.75
N PRO A 25 -12.32 13.44 -4.37
CA PRO A 25 -12.01 14.79 -4.85
C PRO A 25 -11.52 15.75 -3.76
N THR A 26 -11.93 15.53 -2.51
CA THR A 26 -11.52 16.37 -1.37
C THR A 26 -10.27 15.83 -0.67
N LEU A 27 -10.01 14.53 -0.78
CA LEU A 27 -8.95 13.85 -0.03
C LEU A 27 -7.69 13.56 -0.87
N GLN A 28 -7.78 13.63 -2.20
CA GLN A 28 -6.75 13.18 -3.13
C GLN A 28 -5.35 13.72 -2.80
N ALA A 29 -5.21 15.02 -2.53
CA ALA A 29 -3.91 15.62 -2.26
C ALA A 29 -3.27 15.03 -0.99
N ASN A 30 -4.01 14.95 0.11
CA ASN A 30 -3.52 14.42 1.38
C ASN A 30 -3.20 12.93 1.28
N VAL A 31 -4.05 12.16 0.60
CA VAL A 31 -3.84 10.72 0.43
C VAL A 31 -2.63 10.46 -0.49
N LYS A 32 -2.40 11.28 -1.53
CA LYS A 32 -1.18 11.18 -2.34
C LYS A 32 0.09 11.39 -1.52
N ILE A 33 0.10 12.42 -0.67
CA ILE A 33 1.23 12.69 0.24
C ILE A 33 1.46 11.50 1.17
N ALA A 34 0.38 10.96 1.76
CA ALA A 34 0.46 9.79 2.63
C ALA A 34 1.14 8.59 1.95
N PHE A 35 0.79 8.29 0.69
CA PHE A 35 1.42 7.18 -0.04
C PHE A 35 2.88 7.44 -0.39
N GLU A 36 3.23 8.69 -0.68
CA GLU A 36 4.62 9.09 -0.93
C GLU A 36 5.49 8.97 0.33
N GLU A 37 4.92 9.28 1.51
CA GLU A 37 5.63 9.13 2.80
C GLU A 37 5.95 7.66 3.10
N GLU A 38 5.09 6.71 2.71
CA GLU A 38 5.32 5.27 2.89
C GLU A 38 6.23 4.65 1.83
N ARG A 39 6.56 5.39 0.75
CA ARG A 39 7.28 4.84 -0.42
C ARG A 39 8.57 4.12 -0.03
N HIS A 40 9.38 4.75 0.81
CA HIS A 40 10.67 4.19 1.21
C HIS A 40 10.53 2.92 2.05
N ALA A 41 9.52 2.85 2.94
CA ALA A 41 9.27 1.67 3.75
C ALA A 41 8.81 0.49 2.87
N LEU A 42 7.87 0.75 1.97
CA LEU A 42 7.36 -0.23 1.02
C LEU A 42 8.47 -0.71 0.07
N GLU A 43 9.28 0.19 -0.47
CA GLU A 43 10.43 -0.18 -1.31
C GLU A 43 11.38 -1.13 -0.58
N ALA A 44 11.74 -0.82 0.67
CA ALA A 44 12.63 -1.65 1.47
C ALA A 44 12.04 -3.04 1.75
N ILE A 45 10.74 -3.13 2.08
CA ILE A 45 10.05 -4.41 2.31
C ILE A 45 10.05 -5.26 1.03
N ALA A 46 9.77 -4.64 -0.13
CA ALA A 46 9.78 -5.35 -1.41
C ALA A 46 11.19 -5.86 -1.75
N GLN A 47 12.21 -5.02 -1.62
CA GLN A 47 13.61 -5.39 -1.89
C GLN A 47 14.06 -6.55 -1.00
N ALA A 48 13.90 -6.42 0.33
CA ALA A 48 14.26 -7.47 1.28
C ALA A 48 13.59 -8.81 0.95
N ARG A 49 12.32 -8.79 0.53
CA ARG A 49 11.64 -10.03 0.13
C ARG A 49 12.17 -10.59 -1.19
N LEU A 50 12.34 -9.75 -2.20
CA LEU A 50 12.78 -10.16 -3.54
C LEU A 50 14.22 -10.68 -3.54
N GLU A 51 15.06 -10.16 -2.66
CA GLU A 51 16.45 -10.60 -2.46
C GLU A 51 16.55 -11.83 -1.53
N GLY A 52 15.44 -12.24 -0.91
CA GLY A 52 15.37 -13.40 -0.03
C GLY A 52 15.93 -13.14 1.38
N GLU A 53 16.07 -11.88 1.78
CA GLU A 53 16.48 -11.48 3.13
C GLU A 53 15.40 -11.74 4.17
N ILE A 54 14.13 -11.65 3.76
CA ILE A 54 12.96 -11.99 4.59
C ILE A 54 12.10 -13.06 3.91
N ASP A 55 11.44 -13.87 4.72
CA ASP A 55 10.54 -14.92 4.22
C ASP A 55 9.09 -14.42 4.05
N ASP A 56 8.18 -15.33 3.67
CA ASP A 56 6.76 -14.98 3.50
C ASP A 56 6.04 -14.67 4.82
N ALA A 57 6.51 -15.22 5.95
CA ALA A 57 5.96 -14.92 7.27
C ALA A 57 6.35 -13.51 7.71
N ASP A 58 7.63 -13.17 7.54
CA ASP A 58 8.16 -11.83 7.80
C ASP A 58 7.47 -10.79 6.91
N LEU A 59 7.35 -11.06 5.61
CA LEU A 59 6.60 -10.20 4.69
C LEU A 59 5.18 -9.96 5.19
N ARG A 60 4.46 -11.01 5.59
CA ARG A 60 3.08 -10.86 6.09
C ARG A 60 3.02 -10.01 7.36
N ALA A 61 4.02 -10.09 8.24
CA ALA A 61 4.09 -9.27 9.44
C ALA A 61 4.30 -7.80 9.07
N HIS A 62 5.31 -7.49 8.23
CA HIS A 62 5.56 -6.13 7.73
C HIS A 62 4.32 -5.54 7.04
N LEU A 63 3.67 -6.28 6.15
CA LEU A 63 2.46 -5.81 5.48
C LEU A 63 1.27 -5.61 6.43
N ALA A 64 1.22 -6.34 7.55
CA ALA A 64 0.19 -6.12 8.55
C ALA A 64 0.40 -4.79 9.28
N ASP A 65 1.65 -4.42 9.57
CA ASP A 65 2.01 -3.15 10.19
C ASP A 65 1.75 -1.99 9.22
N GLU A 66 2.24 -2.06 7.98
CA GLU A 66 2.03 -1.04 6.94
C GLU A 66 0.54 -0.77 6.67
N LYS A 67 -0.28 -1.83 6.72
CA LYS A 67 -1.74 -1.70 6.60
C LYS A 67 -2.36 -0.91 7.74
N GLU A 68 -1.88 -1.09 8.97
CA GLU A 68 -2.38 -0.33 10.12
C GLU A 68 -1.89 1.12 10.06
N VAL A 69 -0.64 1.35 9.67
CA VAL A 69 -0.10 2.70 9.40
C VAL A 69 -0.97 3.41 8.36
N LEU A 70 -1.16 2.81 7.19
CA LEU A 70 -1.95 3.41 6.11
C LEU A 70 -3.39 3.70 6.54
N LYS A 71 -4.02 2.81 7.29
CA LYS A 71 -5.36 3.04 7.85
C LYS A 71 -5.38 4.26 8.77
N VAL A 72 -4.39 4.42 9.65
CA VAL A 72 -4.28 5.60 10.53
C VAL A 72 -4.05 6.86 9.70
N THR A 73 -3.17 6.81 8.71
CA THR A 73 -2.87 7.96 7.84
C THR A 73 -4.10 8.41 7.05
N LEU A 74 -4.91 7.47 6.55
CA LEU A 74 -6.19 7.78 5.89
C LEU A 74 -7.21 8.42 6.86
N LEU A 75 -7.24 8.01 8.12
CA LEU A 75 -8.08 8.64 9.14
C LEU A 75 -7.61 10.07 9.44
N VAL A 76 -6.30 10.31 9.49
CA VAL A 76 -5.70 11.65 9.61
C VAL A 76 -6.07 12.52 8.40
N CYS A 77 -6.14 11.93 7.21
CA CYS A 77 -6.65 12.60 6.01
C CYS A 77 -8.15 12.96 6.08
N LYS A 78 -8.85 12.65 7.18
CA LYS A 78 -10.29 12.92 7.41
C LYS A 78 -11.23 12.03 6.58
N VAL A 79 -10.81 10.82 6.21
CA VAL A 79 -11.75 9.79 5.72
C VAL A 79 -12.83 9.58 6.79
N ARG A 80 -14.09 9.82 6.43
CA ARG A 80 -15.19 9.95 7.41
C ARG A 80 -15.57 8.64 8.10
N GLY A 81 -15.16 7.49 7.55
CA GLY A 81 -15.50 6.17 8.07
C GLY A 81 -14.28 5.32 8.40
N LYS A 82 -14.21 4.83 9.65
CA LYS A 82 -13.19 3.84 10.07
C LYS A 82 -13.19 2.59 9.19
N VAL A 83 -14.38 2.10 8.82
CA VAL A 83 -14.54 0.95 7.93
C VAL A 83 -14.06 1.29 6.51
N THR A 84 -14.33 2.51 6.03
CA THR A 84 -13.88 2.97 4.70
C THR A 84 -12.36 3.08 4.65
N ALA A 85 -11.74 3.71 5.65
CA ALA A 85 -10.28 3.79 5.78
C ALA A 85 -9.64 2.40 5.83
N GLN A 86 -10.22 1.47 6.61
CA GLN A 86 -9.75 0.09 6.66
C GLN A 86 -9.86 -0.62 5.31
N LYS A 87 -10.98 -0.46 4.59
CA LYS A 87 -11.18 -1.06 3.26
C LYS A 87 -10.19 -0.49 2.24
N ALA A 88 -9.92 0.81 2.28
CA ALA A 88 -8.95 1.46 1.39
C ALA A 88 -7.52 0.97 1.67
N ALA A 89 -7.10 0.92 2.94
CA ALA A 89 -5.80 0.36 3.32
C ALA A 89 -5.65 -1.11 2.90
N ASN A 90 -6.70 -1.92 3.12
CA ASN A 90 -6.72 -3.31 2.68
C ASN A 90 -6.57 -3.44 1.15
N ALA A 91 -7.25 -2.57 0.38
CA ALA A 91 -7.19 -2.59 -1.07
C ALA A 91 -5.78 -2.25 -1.57
N ALA A 92 -5.15 -1.21 -1.02
CA ALA A 92 -3.79 -0.81 -1.33
C ALA A 92 -2.77 -1.92 -1.01
N ILE A 93 -2.77 -2.44 0.22
CA ILE A 93 -1.81 -3.47 0.64
C ILE A 93 -1.97 -4.78 -0.15
N LYS A 94 -3.20 -5.10 -0.58
CA LYS A 94 -3.45 -6.25 -1.45
C LYS A 94 -2.78 -6.10 -2.82
N VAL A 95 -2.79 -4.89 -3.40
CA VAL A 95 -2.06 -4.61 -4.65
C VAL A 95 -0.58 -4.84 -4.43
N PHE A 96 0.00 -4.20 -3.42
CA PHE A 96 1.43 -4.32 -3.10
C PHE A 96 1.90 -5.77 -2.92
N SER A 97 1.17 -6.53 -2.10
CA SER A 97 1.45 -7.97 -1.85
C SER A 97 1.39 -8.79 -3.14
N LYS A 98 0.39 -8.54 -3.99
CA LYS A 98 0.24 -9.23 -5.28
C LYS A 98 1.39 -8.88 -6.22
N SER A 99 1.84 -7.64 -6.24
CA SER A 99 2.94 -7.19 -7.10
C SER A 99 4.26 -7.83 -6.70
N ILE A 100 4.57 -7.94 -5.40
CA ILE A 100 5.75 -8.69 -4.92
C ILE A 100 5.66 -10.16 -5.35
N HIS A 101 4.51 -10.81 -5.13
CA HIS A 101 4.34 -12.22 -5.49
C HIS A 101 4.48 -12.45 -7.00
N THR A 102 3.96 -11.53 -7.82
CA THR A 102 4.09 -11.60 -9.28
C THR A 102 5.54 -11.43 -9.71
N ALA A 103 6.28 -10.51 -9.09
CA ALA A 103 7.70 -10.33 -9.34
C ALA A 103 8.49 -11.60 -8.98
N LEU A 104 8.23 -12.22 -7.83
CA LEU A 104 8.87 -13.47 -7.39
C LEU A 104 8.66 -14.64 -8.37
N ILE A 105 7.46 -14.80 -8.94
CA ILE A 105 7.18 -15.86 -9.94
C ILE A 105 7.94 -15.62 -11.25
N ALA A 106 8.25 -14.36 -11.55
CA ALA A 106 8.88 -13.96 -12.79
C ALA A 106 10.41 -13.81 -12.70
N LEU A 107 11.02 -14.25 -11.59
CA LEU A 107 12.46 -14.45 -11.38
C LEU A 107 12.85 -15.87 -11.82
#